data_AF-A0A417YHK1-F1
#
_entry.id   AF-A0A417YHK1-F1
#
_cell.length_a   1.000
_cell.length_b   1.000
_cell.length_c   1.000
_cell.angle_alpha   90.00
_cell.angle_beta   90.00
_cell.angle_gamma   90.00
#
_symmetry.space_group_name_H-M   'P 1'
#
loop_
_entity.id
_entity.type
_entity.pdbx_description
1 polymer ?
#
loop_
_entity_poly.entity_id
_entity_poly.type
_entity_poly.pdbx_seq_one_letter_code
_entity_poly.pdbx_strand_id
1 'polypeptide(L)'
;MERRYNFWSFYLILVCLGLAAYSLYSNFTHAWLIAPPNYMLLIMSLLAFYLGVFGFKDKRNWRTKTRSWITIILSSLLSIGLFLGVSLTLLLSLLGASEHVKTVNSPDDNYTIDFYRYDAGAAGSFGVRGELNGPLWFKKRIYYQDSIDQVEVDWKNNSTVSINKHILNLKEGDSYGY
;
A
#
# COMPACT_ATOMS: atom_id res chain seq x y z
N MET A 1 -34.08 -3.36 8.14
CA MET A 1 -32.74 -2.75 8.08
C MET A 1 -31.63 -3.81 8.03
N GLU A 2 -31.73 -4.88 8.81
CA GLU A 2 -30.75 -5.98 8.90
C GLU A 2 -30.32 -6.59 7.55
N ARG A 3 -31.28 -6.81 6.63
CA ARG A 3 -30.99 -7.29 5.26
C ARG A 3 -30.00 -6.39 4.49
N ARG A 4 -30.17 -5.07 4.61
CA ARG A 4 -29.31 -4.11 3.90
C ARG A 4 -27.90 -4.16 4.48
N TYR A 5 -27.77 -4.20 5.81
CA TYR A 5 -26.46 -4.30 6.47
C TYR A 5 -25.70 -5.57 6.08
N ASN A 6 -26.35 -6.73 6.11
CA ASN A 6 -25.72 -8.00 5.73
C ASN A 6 -25.26 -8.02 4.25
N PHE A 7 -26.04 -7.40 3.35
CA PHE A 7 -25.65 -7.26 1.95
C PHE A 7 -24.45 -6.31 1.79
N TRP A 8 -24.56 -5.09 2.32
CA TRP A 8 -23.50 -4.08 2.22
C TRP A 8 -22.19 -4.54 2.87
N SER A 9 -22.23 -5.14 4.06
CA SER A 9 -21.04 -5.65 4.75
C SER A 9 -20.32 -6.71 3.93
N PHE A 10 -21.06 -7.58 3.23
CA PHE A 10 -20.49 -8.63 2.39
C PHE A 10 -19.75 -8.07 1.17
N TYR A 11 -20.34 -7.12 0.45
CA TYR A 11 -19.63 -6.49 -0.68
C TYR A 11 -18.45 -5.64 -0.21
N LEU A 12 -18.60 -4.95 0.92
CA LEU A 12 -17.53 -4.16 1.51
C LEU A 12 -16.29 -5.02 1.80
N ILE A 13 -16.48 -6.20 2.42
CA ILE A 13 -15.34 -7.07 2.73
C ILE A 13 -14.71 -7.67 1.47
N LEU A 14 -15.50 -8.00 0.45
CA LEU A 14 -14.96 -8.48 -0.83
C LEU A 14 -14.11 -7.42 -1.53
N VAL A 15 -14.55 -6.16 -1.52
CA VAL A 15 -13.76 -5.05 -2.06
C VAL A 15 -12.47 -4.87 -1.26
N CYS A 16 -12.53 -4.89 0.08
CA CYS A 16 -11.35 -4.78 0.93
C CYS A 16 -10.33 -5.90 0.65
N LEU A 17 -10.79 -7.13 0.44
CA LEU A 17 -9.93 -8.25 0.07
C LEU A 17 -9.31 -8.09 -1.32
N GLY A 18 -10.09 -7.66 -2.30
CA GLY A 18 -9.58 -7.40 -3.64
C GLY A 18 -8.46 -6.34 -3.61
N LEU A 19 -8.67 -5.26 -2.86
CA LEU A 19 -7.66 -4.20 -2.67
C LEU A 19 -6.44 -4.69 -1.90
N ALA A 20 -6.62 -5.48 -0.84
CA ALA A 20 -5.51 -6.05 -0.06
C ALA A 20 -4.68 -7.04 -0.90
N ALA A 21 -5.34 -7.90 -1.68
CA ALA A 21 -4.68 -8.83 -2.59
C ALA A 21 -3.94 -8.08 -3.71
N TYR A 22 -4.54 -7.03 -4.26
CA TYR A 22 -3.86 -6.17 -5.24
C TYR A 22 -2.66 -5.46 -4.65
N SER A 23 -2.75 -4.96 -3.41
CA SER A 23 -1.63 -4.35 -2.69
C SER A 23 -0.45 -5.32 -2.58
N LEU A 24 -0.71 -6.57 -2.20
CA LEU A 24 0.33 -7.61 -2.14
C LEU A 24 0.91 -7.89 -3.53
N TYR A 25 0.05 -8.09 -4.54
CA TYR A 25 0.46 -8.33 -5.91
C TYR A 25 1.35 -7.21 -6.48
N SER A 26 0.97 -5.94 -6.28
CA SER A 26 1.74 -4.77 -6.71
C SER A 26 3.10 -4.70 -6.01
N ASN A 27 3.18 -5.07 -4.73
CA ASN A 27 4.46 -5.11 -4.01
C ASN A 27 5.43 -6.15 -4.58
N PHE A 28 4.93 -7.30 -5.04
CA PHE A 28 5.77 -8.36 -5.65
C PHE A 28 6.16 -8.09 -7.10
N THR A 29 5.28 -7.44 -7.86
CA THR A 29 5.49 -7.20 -9.30
C THR A 29 6.04 -5.80 -9.62
N HIS A 30 6.26 -4.98 -8.58
CA HIS A 30 6.68 -3.57 -8.71
C HIS A 30 5.72 -2.72 -9.57
N ALA A 31 4.48 -3.19 -9.75
CA ALA A 31 3.41 -2.46 -10.43
C ALA A 31 2.91 -1.29 -9.58
N TRP A 32 2.10 -0.42 -10.17
CA TRP A 32 1.46 0.68 -9.46
C TRP A 32 0.69 0.21 -8.23
N LEU A 33 0.99 0.79 -7.07
CA LEU A 33 0.25 0.59 -5.84
C LEU A 33 -0.98 1.51 -5.85
N ILE A 34 -2.08 0.98 -6.37
CA ILE A 34 -3.39 1.65 -6.46
C ILE A 34 -4.21 1.49 -5.17
N ALA A 35 -3.89 0.45 -4.37
CA ALA A 35 -4.61 0.19 -3.14
C ALA A 35 -4.41 1.32 -2.12
N PRO A 36 -5.45 1.71 -1.37
CA PRO A 36 -5.32 2.71 -0.33
C PRO A 36 -4.39 2.21 0.79
N PRO A 37 -3.86 3.12 1.62
CA PRO A 37 -2.98 2.75 2.72
C PRO A 37 -3.60 1.69 3.64
N ASN A 38 -2.77 0.79 4.16
CA ASN A 38 -3.22 -0.36 4.96
C ASN A 38 -4.07 0.03 6.19
N TYR A 39 -3.83 1.20 6.80
CA TYR A 39 -4.64 1.69 7.92
C TYR A 39 -6.07 2.09 7.49
N MET A 40 -6.26 2.60 6.26
CA MET A 40 -7.60 2.88 5.73
C MET A 40 -8.36 1.58 5.49
N LEU A 41 -7.69 0.58 4.91
CA LEU A 41 -8.27 -0.76 4.73
C LEU A 41 -8.66 -1.40 6.06
N LEU A 42 -7.86 -1.19 7.11
CA LEU A 42 -8.16 -1.67 8.46
C LEU A 42 -9.44 -1.03 9.03
N ILE A 43 -9.60 0.29 8.89
CA ILE A 43 -10.82 0.97 9.34
C ILE A 43 -12.05 0.43 8.59
N MET A 44 -11.92 0.23 7.27
CA MET A 44 -12.99 -0.31 6.44
C MET A 44 -13.32 -1.77 6.79
N SER A 45 -12.34 -2.60 7.13
CA SER A 45 -12.56 -3.99 7.55
C SER A 45 -13.23 -4.07 8.92
N LEU A 46 -12.86 -3.19 9.86
CA LEU A 46 -13.53 -3.07 11.16
C LEU A 46 -14.99 -2.60 11.01
N LEU A 47 -15.24 -1.66 10.09
CA LEU A 47 -16.61 -1.24 9.76
C LEU A 47 -17.42 -2.39 9.13
N ALA A 48 -16.81 -3.17 8.24
CA ALA A 48 -17.42 -4.37 7.66
C ALA A 48 -17.78 -5.40 8.75
N PHE A 49 -16.88 -5.59 9.71
CA PHE A 49 -17.10 -6.47 10.86
C PHE A 49 -18.28 -6.00 11.71
N TYR A 50 -18.29 -4.70 12.08
CA TYR A 50 -19.38 -4.10 12.86
C TYR A 50 -20.73 -4.28 12.16
N LEU A 51 -20.83 -3.93 10.88
CA LEU A 51 -22.05 -4.14 10.09
C LEU A 51 -22.42 -5.61 9.95
N GLY A 52 -21.44 -6.50 9.85
CA GLY A 52 -21.62 -7.95 9.80
C GLY A 52 -22.26 -8.51 11.08
N VAL A 53 -21.85 -8.03 12.25
CA VAL A 53 -22.44 -8.41 13.54
C VAL A 53 -23.90 -7.95 13.64
N PHE A 54 -24.23 -6.72 13.23
CA PHE A 54 -25.62 -6.27 13.16
C PHE A 54 -26.44 -7.03 12.11
N GLY A 55 -25.83 -7.40 10.99
CA GLY A 55 -26.44 -8.20 9.93
C GLY A 55 -26.68 -9.67 10.30
N PHE A 56 -26.07 -10.17 11.37
CA PHE A 56 -26.20 -11.55 11.85
C PHE A 56 -27.57 -11.87 12.44
N LYS A 57 -28.30 -10.85 12.89
CA LYS A 57 -29.66 -11.01 13.44
C LYS A 57 -30.68 -11.50 12.39
N ASP A 58 -30.35 -11.38 11.10
CA ASP A 58 -31.19 -11.85 9.99
C ASP A 58 -31.16 -13.38 9.87
N LYS A 59 -32.19 -14.06 10.39
CA LYS A 59 -32.35 -15.53 10.36
C LYS A 59 -33.22 -16.06 9.19
N ARG A 60 -33.48 -15.23 8.18
CA ARG A 60 -34.56 -15.52 7.21
C ARG A 60 -34.29 -16.72 6.30
N ASN A 61 -33.06 -16.87 5.82
CA ASN A 61 -32.67 -17.93 4.87
C ASN A 61 -31.28 -18.49 5.21
N TRP A 62 -31.05 -19.76 4.89
CA TRP A 62 -29.75 -20.41 5.11
C TRP A 62 -28.60 -19.70 4.36
N ARG A 63 -28.85 -19.23 3.12
CA ARG A 63 -27.88 -18.47 2.31
C ARG A 63 -27.50 -17.12 2.95
N THR A 64 -28.44 -16.45 3.62
CA THR A 64 -28.17 -15.19 4.32
C THR A 64 -27.32 -15.44 5.56
N LYS A 65 -27.59 -16.56 6.25
CA LYS A 65 -26.84 -17.00 7.43
C LYS A 65 -25.40 -17.35 7.06
N THR A 66 -25.17 -18.13 6.00
CA THR A 66 -23.81 -18.45 5.54
C THR A 66 -23.04 -17.21 5.11
N ARG A 67 -23.67 -16.31 4.34
CA ARG A 67 -23.05 -15.02 3.96
C ARG A 67 -22.64 -14.20 5.17
N SER A 68 -23.47 -14.14 6.21
CA SER A 68 -23.15 -13.42 7.45
C SER A 68 -21.95 -14.03 8.18
N TRP A 69 -21.94 -15.36 8.32
CA TRP A 69 -20.83 -16.10 8.95
C TRP A 69 -19.52 -15.85 8.20
N ILE A 70 -19.53 -15.98 6.87
CA ILE A 70 -18.36 -15.72 6.02
C ILE A 70 -17.88 -14.28 6.21
N THR A 71 -18.80 -13.30 6.20
CA THR A 71 -18.43 -11.89 6.38
C THR A 71 -17.72 -11.65 7.71
N ILE A 72 -18.24 -12.19 8.81
CA ILE A 72 -17.68 -12.01 10.16
C ILE A 72 -16.29 -12.65 10.26
N ILE A 73 -16.16 -13.90 9.79
CA ILE A 73 -14.87 -14.62 9.81
C ILE A 73 -13.83 -13.87 8.98
N LEU A 74 -14.20 -13.48 7.77
CA LEU A 74 -13.30 -12.87 6.80
C LEU A 74 -12.88 -11.46 7.19
N SER A 75 -13.81 -10.66 7.70
CA SER A 75 -13.52 -9.32 8.22
C SER A 75 -12.69 -9.37 9.50
N SER A 76 -12.90 -10.34 10.38
CA SER A 76 -12.07 -10.56 11.57
C SER A 76 -10.63 -10.93 11.17
N LEU A 77 -10.45 -11.94 10.33
CA LEU A 77 -9.13 -12.37 9.85
C LEU A 77 -8.39 -11.24 9.13
N LEU A 78 -9.07 -10.51 8.23
CA LEU A 78 -8.46 -9.40 7.51
C LEU A 78 -8.07 -8.26 8.46
N SER A 79 -8.91 -7.92 9.43
CA SER A 79 -8.61 -6.86 10.40
C SER A 79 -7.40 -7.24 11.28
N ILE A 80 -7.31 -8.49 11.73
CA ILE A 80 -6.16 -8.98 12.49
C ILE A 80 -4.88 -8.89 11.64
N GLY A 81 -4.92 -9.37 10.40
CA GLY A 81 -3.77 -9.32 9.50
C GLY A 81 -3.30 -7.90 9.20
N LEU A 82 -4.23 -6.99 8.89
CA LEU A 82 -3.93 -5.58 8.65
C LEU A 82 -3.43 -4.87 9.90
N PHE A 83 -4.01 -5.15 11.07
CA PHE A 83 -3.56 -4.60 12.34
C PHE A 83 -2.11 -5.01 12.63
N LEU A 84 -1.79 -6.30 12.52
CA LEU A 84 -0.42 -6.80 12.68
C LEU A 84 0.55 -6.15 11.68
N GLY A 85 0.15 -6.03 10.40
CA GLY A 85 0.97 -5.40 9.36
C GLY A 85 1.25 -3.92 9.63
N VAL A 86 0.22 -3.15 10.03
CA VAL A 86 0.37 -1.73 10.40
C VAL A 86 1.24 -1.58 11.65
N SER A 87 0.99 -2.36 12.70
CA SER A 87 1.80 -2.34 13.92
C SER A 87 3.26 -2.67 13.65
N LEU A 88 3.53 -3.68 12.82
CA LEU A 88 4.90 -4.05 12.44
C LEU A 88 5.58 -2.93 11.65
N THR A 89 4.88 -2.31 10.70
CA THR A 89 5.42 -1.19 9.90
C THR A 89 5.74 0.01 10.78
N LEU A 90 4.87 0.33 11.74
CA LEU A 90 5.10 1.40 12.72
C LEU A 90 6.31 1.10 13.61
N LEU A 91 6.42 -0.14 14.10
CA LEU A 91 7.57 -0.57 14.91
C LEU A 91 8.89 -0.45 14.13
N LEU A 92 8.92 -0.92 12.88
CA LEU A 92 10.10 -0.81 12.02
C LEU A 92 10.45 0.65 11.73
N SER A 93 9.45 1.51 11.53
CA SER A 93 9.68 2.95 11.36
C SER A 93 10.27 3.60 12.61
N LEU A 94 9.82 3.21 13.81
CA LEU A 94 10.38 3.67 15.08
C LEU A 94 11.84 3.22 15.28
N LEU A 95 12.22 2.08 14.72
CA LEU A 95 13.58 1.55 14.73
C LEU A 95 14.46 2.11 13.60
N GLY A 96 13.96 3.03 12.79
CA GLY A 96 14.73 3.67 11.71
C GLY A 96 14.90 2.81 10.45
N ALA A 97 14.09 1.76 10.26
CA ALA A 97 14.24 0.84 9.12
C ALA A 97 13.97 1.50 7.76
N SER A 98 13.21 2.60 7.73
CA SER A 98 12.92 3.38 6.53
C SER A 98 12.74 4.84 6.91
N GLU A 99 13.57 5.71 6.35
CA GLU A 99 13.58 7.14 6.62
C GLU A 99 13.36 7.91 5.31
N HIS A 100 12.46 8.89 5.34
CA HIS A 100 12.29 9.80 4.20
C HIS A 100 13.51 10.73 4.12
N VAL A 101 14.14 10.76 2.95
CA VAL A 101 15.37 11.54 2.71
C VAL A 101 15.03 12.88 2.09
N LYS A 102 14.30 12.86 0.98
CA LYS A 102 13.88 14.07 0.26
C LYS A 102 12.75 13.79 -0.72
N THR A 103 12.03 14.83 -1.06
CA THR A 103 11.06 14.87 -2.17
C THR A 103 11.58 15.80 -3.25
N VAL A 104 11.47 15.39 -4.50
CA VAL A 104 11.86 16.21 -5.66
C VAL A 104 10.72 16.28 -6.65
N ASN A 105 10.55 17.44 -7.28
CA ASN A 105 9.58 17.64 -8.36
C ASN A 105 10.30 17.81 -9.69
N SER A 106 9.63 17.44 -10.78
CA SER A 106 10.07 17.79 -12.13
C SER A 106 10.03 19.31 -12.34
N PRO A 107 10.80 19.85 -13.31
CA PRO A 107 10.80 21.28 -13.63
C PRO A 107 9.43 21.89 -13.93
N ASP A 108 8.46 21.08 -14.34
CA ASP A 108 7.08 21.47 -14.64
C ASP A 108 6.06 20.98 -13.60
N ASP A 109 6.53 20.47 -12.46
CA ASP A 109 5.74 19.93 -11.35
C ASP A 109 4.77 18.78 -11.70
N ASN A 110 4.91 18.16 -12.88
CA ASN A 110 4.08 17.02 -13.29
C ASN A 110 4.48 15.69 -12.65
N TYR A 111 5.71 15.57 -12.17
CA TYR A 111 6.21 14.37 -11.50
C TYR A 111 6.80 14.73 -10.14
N THR A 112 6.41 13.96 -9.11
CA THR A 112 6.98 14.06 -7.77
C THR A 112 7.55 12.71 -7.37
N ILE A 113 8.80 12.71 -6.90
CA ILE A 113 9.49 11.49 -6.45
C ILE A 113 9.87 11.66 -4.98
N ASP A 114 9.45 10.71 -4.15
CA ASP A 114 9.88 10.58 -2.77
C ASP A 114 11.03 9.57 -2.67
N PHE A 115 12.12 9.96 -2.02
CA PHE A 115 13.25 9.08 -1.73
C PHE A 115 13.26 8.65 -0.28
N TYR A 116 13.48 7.36 -0.07
CA TYR A 116 13.58 6.75 1.25
C TYR A 116 14.90 5.99 1.36
N ARG A 117 15.61 6.19 2.48
CA ARG A 117 16.73 5.35 2.87
C ARG A 117 16.19 4.20 3.70
N TYR A 118 16.56 2.97 3.36
CA TYR A 118 16.26 1.80 4.19
C TYR A 118 17.55 1.25 4.80
N ASP A 119 17.42 0.72 6.00
CA ASP A 119 18.49 0.03 6.71
C ASP A 119 17.87 -1.13 7.49
N ALA A 120 18.23 -2.36 7.10
CA ALA A 120 17.75 -3.57 7.77
C ALA A 120 18.58 -3.95 9.02
N GLY A 121 19.49 -3.09 9.46
CA GLY A 121 20.30 -3.24 10.67
C GLY A 121 21.58 -4.05 10.47
N ALA A 122 22.19 -4.48 11.57
CA ALA A 122 23.56 -5.00 11.61
C ALA A 122 23.89 -6.18 10.67
N ALA A 123 22.89 -6.96 10.26
CA ALA A 123 23.05 -8.10 9.34
C ALA A 123 22.25 -7.92 8.04
N GLY A 124 21.66 -6.75 7.82
CA GLY A 124 20.77 -6.45 6.72
C GLY A 124 21.40 -5.58 5.64
N SER A 125 20.75 -5.49 4.48
CA SER A 125 21.13 -4.51 3.47
C SER A 125 20.61 -3.12 3.84
N PHE A 126 21.32 -2.12 3.36
CA PHE A 126 20.89 -0.73 3.38
C PHE A 126 20.94 -0.18 1.96
N GLY A 127 20.20 0.90 1.71
CA GLY A 127 20.17 1.49 0.38
C GLY A 127 19.14 2.61 0.26
N VAL A 128 18.87 2.98 -0.98
CA VAL A 128 17.88 4.02 -1.32
C VAL A 128 16.81 3.46 -2.23
N ARG A 129 15.56 3.83 -1.96
CA ARG A 129 14.38 3.57 -2.80
C ARG A 129 13.74 4.87 -3.24
N GLY A 130 13.36 4.96 -4.51
CA GLY A 130 12.58 6.05 -5.08
C GLY A 130 11.15 5.61 -5.43
N GLU A 131 10.17 6.38 -4.95
CA GLU A 131 8.75 6.18 -5.23
C GLU A 131 8.20 7.38 -6.01
N LEU A 132 7.67 7.11 -7.19
CA LEU A 132 6.92 8.07 -7.98
C LEU A 132 5.51 8.22 -7.42
N ASN A 133 5.11 9.45 -7.11
CA ASN A 133 3.78 9.77 -6.65
C ASN A 133 2.82 9.91 -7.83
N GLY A 134 1.69 9.20 -7.75
CA GLY A 134 0.57 9.34 -8.66
C GLY A 134 -0.60 10.07 -8.00
N PRO A 135 -1.78 10.05 -8.65
CA PRO A 135 -2.99 10.65 -8.08
C PRO A 135 -3.39 10.02 -6.75
N LEU A 136 -3.89 10.84 -5.82
CA LEU A 136 -4.37 10.42 -4.49
C LEU A 136 -3.29 9.72 -3.65
N TRP A 137 -3.36 8.40 -3.52
CA TRP A 137 -2.43 7.57 -2.75
C TRP A 137 -1.61 6.62 -3.64
N PHE A 138 -1.68 6.81 -4.96
CA PHE A 138 -1.01 5.90 -5.88
C PHE A 138 0.48 6.11 -5.81
N LYS A 139 1.22 5.02 -5.72
CA LYS A 139 2.68 5.05 -5.72
C LYS A 139 3.24 4.02 -6.67
N LYS A 140 4.34 4.33 -7.37
CA LYS A 140 5.10 3.36 -8.15
C LYS A 140 6.54 3.38 -7.69
N ARG A 141 7.11 2.22 -7.40
CA ARG A 141 8.56 2.12 -7.15
C ARG A 141 9.28 2.20 -8.49
N ILE A 142 10.18 3.16 -8.63
CA ILE A 142 10.91 3.41 -9.89
C ILE A 142 12.42 3.26 -9.73
N TYR A 143 12.92 3.25 -8.50
CA TYR A 143 14.35 3.19 -8.24
C TYR A 143 14.62 2.40 -6.97
N TYR A 144 15.62 1.52 -7.03
CA TYR A 144 16.14 0.77 -5.90
C TYR A 144 17.63 0.55 -6.09
N GLN A 145 18.43 0.89 -5.08
CA GLN A 145 19.86 0.64 -5.11
C GLN A 145 20.39 0.31 -3.72
N ASP A 146 20.98 -0.88 -3.60
CA ASP A 146 21.64 -1.34 -2.37
C ASP A 146 23.02 -0.68 -2.18
N SER A 147 23.49 -0.67 -0.93
CA SER A 147 24.81 -0.22 -0.49
C SER A 147 25.12 1.26 -0.79
N ILE A 148 24.10 2.11 -0.82
CA ILE A 148 24.24 3.56 -0.98
C ILE A 148 23.47 4.28 0.12
N ASP A 149 24.10 5.31 0.70
CA ASP A 149 23.56 6.14 1.79
C ASP A 149 23.03 7.50 1.31
N GLN A 150 23.49 7.98 0.15
CA GLN A 150 23.16 9.29 -0.40
C GLN A 150 22.45 9.20 -1.76
N VAL A 151 21.60 10.18 -2.03
CA VAL A 151 20.86 10.26 -3.29
C VAL A 151 21.12 11.60 -3.97
N GLU A 152 21.80 11.53 -5.11
CA GLU A 152 22.01 12.63 -6.04
C GLU A 152 20.94 12.56 -7.13
N VAL A 153 20.23 13.67 -7.35
CA VAL A 153 19.12 13.71 -8.30
C VAL A 153 19.24 14.95 -9.17
N ASP A 154 19.34 14.74 -10.47
CA ASP A 154 19.39 15.79 -11.48
C ASP A 154 18.31 15.55 -12.55
N TRP A 155 17.40 16.51 -12.71
CA TRP A 155 16.46 16.49 -13.84
C TRP A 155 17.18 16.89 -15.13
N LYS A 156 17.08 16.03 -16.16
CA LYS A 156 17.63 16.31 -17.50
C LYS A 156 16.61 17.03 -18.40
N ASN A 157 15.33 16.78 -18.16
CA ASN A 157 14.18 17.49 -18.75
C ASN A 157 12.94 17.24 -17.86
N ASN A 158 11.75 17.60 -18.34
CA ASN A 158 10.50 17.46 -17.58
C ASN A 158 10.10 16.02 -17.21
N SER A 159 10.54 15.01 -17.97
CA SER A 159 10.16 13.60 -17.76
C SER A 159 11.35 12.66 -17.54
N THR A 160 12.57 13.14 -17.66
CA THR A 160 13.80 12.35 -17.55
C THR A 160 14.62 12.84 -16.37
N VAL A 161 14.90 11.92 -15.45
CA VAL A 161 15.66 12.17 -14.23
C VAL A 161 16.89 11.28 -14.17
N SER A 162 18.00 11.82 -13.67
CA SER A 162 19.21 11.08 -13.35
C SER A 162 19.30 10.91 -11.84
N ILE A 163 19.24 9.68 -11.35
CA ILE A 163 19.32 9.31 -9.93
C ILE A 163 20.62 8.52 -9.73
N ASN A 164 21.58 9.05 -8.98
CA ASN A 164 22.90 8.43 -8.77
C ASN A 164 23.55 7.94 -10.09
N LYS A 165 23.52 8.79 -11.12
CA LYS A 165 24.02 8.53 -12.50
C LYS A 165 23.20 7.54 -13.33
N HIS A 166 22.09 7.00 -12.82
CA HIS A 166 21.14 6.21 -13.59
C HIS A 166 20.06 7.10 -14.19
N ILE A 167 19.94 7.11 -15.51
CA ILE A 167 18.96 7.91 -16.23
C ILE A 167 17.67 7.10 -16.39
N LEU A 168 16.54 7.68 -15.97
CA LEU A 168 15.20 7.10 -16.07
C LEU A 168 14.27 8.03 -16.83
N ASN A 169 13.57 7.51 -17.83
CA ASN A 169 12.48 8.19 -18.51
C ASN A 169 11.13 7.80 -17.88
N LEU A 170 10.57 8.71 -17.09
CA LEU A 170 9.31 8.48 -16.36
C LEU A 170 8.09 8.37 -17.28
N LYS A 171 8.17 8.96 -18.48
CA LYS A 171 7.09 8.88 -19.48
C LYS A 171 7.03 7.51 -20.15
N GLU A 172 8.19 6.89 -20.37
CA GLU A 172 8.29 5.53 -20.91
C GLU A 172 8.08 4.47 -19.83
N GLY A 173 8.11 4.89 -18.56
CA GLY A 173 7.81 4.04 -17.41
C GLY A 173 9.02 3.28 -16.87
N ASP A 174 10.22 3.75 -17.20
CA ASP A 174 11.50 3.16 -16.79
C ASP A 174 11.62 2.98 -15.28
N SER A 175 12.37 1.96 -14.89
CA SER A 175 12.74 1.70 -13.50
C SER A 175 14.15 1.12 -13.42
N TYR A 176 14.79 1.30 -12.26
CA TYR A 176 16.11 0.73 -11.97
C TYR A 176 16.09 -0.07 -10.66
N GLY A 177 16.78 -1.21 -10.66
CA GLY A 177 16.89 -2.10 -9.49
C GLY A 177 15.74 -3.10 -9.31
N TYR A 178 14.89 -3.26 -10.33
CA TYR A 178 13.75 -4.19 -10.36
C TYR A 178 13.77 -5.04 -11.62
#